data_AF-A0A3D4AM50-F1
#
_entry.id   AF-A0A3D4AM50-F1
#
_cell.length_a   1.000
_cell.length_b   1.000
_cell.length_c   1.000
_cell.angle_alpha   90.00
_cell.angle_beta   90.00
_cell.angle_gamma   90.00
#
_symmetry.space_group_name_H-M   'P 1'
#
loop_
_entity.id
_entity.type
_entity.pdbx_description
1 polymer ?
#
loop_
_entity_poly.entity_id
_entity_poly.type
_entity_poly.pdbx_seq_one_letter_code
_entity_poly.pdbx_strand_id
1 'polypeptide(L)'
;MLSKKCYILMLCCILCLGFAAVASAAPGGQYAEPSVISVSGYGKVVTSPDVVDIRIGIETTAKDAKAAQMENGNKMSSVLAAIKALGVKESDIKTAFFDLTPIYNYPEGKPAEM
;
A
#
# COMPACT_ATOMS: atom_id res chain seq x y z
N MET A 1 -93.61 -20.97 -33.26
CA MET A 1 -92.74 -22.16 -33.32
C MET A 1 -91.28 -21.70 -33.24
N LEU A 2 -90.76 -21.53 -32.02
CA LEU A 2 -89.35 -21.18 -31.80
C LEU A 2 -88.52 -22.46 -31.94
N SER A 3 -87.58 -22.49 -32.90
CA SER A 3 -86.87 -23.68 -33.32
C SER A 3 -85.83 -24.13 -32.28
N LYS A 4 -85.86 -25.43 -31.94
CA LYS A 4 -84.96 -26.14 -30.99
C LYS A 4 -83.46 -25.93 -31.27
N LYS A 5 -83.11 -25.46 -32.48
CA LYS A 5 -81.74 -25.12 -32.91
C LYS A 5 -81.16 -23.89 -32.21
N CYS A 6 -81.99 -22.94 -31.74
CA CYS A 6 -81.51 -21.78 -30.97
C CYS A 6 -81.09 -22.14 -29.54
N TYR A 7 -81.75 -23.13 -28.93
CA TYR A 7 -81.44 -23.54 -27.55
C TYR A 7 -80.11 -24.31 -27.48
N ILE A 8 -79.81 -25.12 -28.49
CA ILE A 8 -78.53 -25.84 -28.62
C ILE A 8 -77.36 -24.86 -28.85
N LEU A 9 -77.59 -23.77 -29.61
CA LEU A 9 -76.57 -22.74 -29.80
C LEU A 9 -76.29 -21.94 -28.51
N MET A 10 -77.33 -21.63 -27.72
CA MET A 10 -77.17 -20.95 -26.43
C MET A 10 -76.47 -21.83 -25.38
N LEU A 11 -76.77 -23.13 -25.33
CA LEU A 11 -76.15 -24.05 -24.39
C LEU A 11 -74.64 -24.25 -24.66
N CYS A 12 -74.23 -24.22 -25.94
CA CYS A 12 -72.84 -24.38 -26.35
C CYS A 12 -71.99 -23.14 -26.01
N CYS A 13 -72.54 -21.93 -26.15
CA CYS A 13 -71.85 -20.69 -25.77
C CYS A 13 -71.59 -20.60 -24.26
N ILE A 14 -72.52 -21.07 -23.42
CA ILE A 14 -72.36 -21.06 -21.96
C ILE A 14 -71.30 -22.08 -21.51
N LEU A 15 -71.17 -23.21 -22.22
CA LEU A 15 -70.15 -24.22 -21.93
C LEU A 15 -68.73 -23.76 -22.31
N CYS A 16 -68.58 -22.99 -23.40
CA CYS A 16 -67.28 -22.48 -23.85
C CYS A 16 -66.73 -21.33 -22.97
N LEU A 17 -67.59 -20.55 -22.32
CA LEU A 17 -67.17 -19.46 -21.43
C LEU A 17 -66.68 -19.95 -20.05
N GLY A 18 -67.10 -21.13 -19.61
CA GLY A 18 -66.65 -21.73 -18.34
C GLY A 18 -65.21 -22.27 -18.38
N PHE A 19 -64.68 -22.59 -19.57
CA PHE A 19 -63.37 -23.24 -19.71
C PHE A 19 -62.20 -22.25 -19.82
N ALA A 20 -62.47 -20.96 -20.08
CA ALA A 20 -61.42 -19.94 -20.23
C ALA A 20 -60.91 -19.36 -18.89
N ALA A 21 -61.64 -19.56 -17.79
CA ALA A 21 -61.31 -18.95 -16.50
C ALA A 21 -60.26 -19.71 -15.67
N VAL A 22 -59.87 -20.93 -16.07
CA VAL A 22 -58.95 -21.78 -15.27
C VAL A 22 -57.50 -21.75 -15.80
N ALA A 23 -57.23 -21.05 -16.91
CA ALA A 23 -55.91 -21.06 -17.57
C ALA A 23 -54.95 -19.94 -17.16
N SER A 24 -55.26 -19.13 -16.13
CA SER A 24 -54.35 -18.08 -15.65
C SER A 24 -54.26 -18.04 -14.13
N ALA A 25 -53.69 -19.08 -13.56
CA ALA A 25 -53.06 -19.03 -12.25
C ALA A 25 -51.68 -19.67 -12.35
N ALA A 26 -50.74 -18.98 -12.99
CA ALA A 26 -49.33 -19.30 -12.84
C ALA A 26 -48.92 -18.90 -11.41
N PRO A 27 -48.29 -19.79 -10.62
CA PRO A 27 -47.71 -19.40 -9.35
C PRO A 27 -46.50 -18.50 -9.66
N GLY A 28 -46.73 -17.19 -9.65
CA GLY A 28 -45.68 -16.19 -9.60
C GLY A 28 -45.00 -16.30 -8.24
N GLY A 29 -44.01 -17.19 -8.14
CA GLY A 29 -43.12 -17.25 -7.00
C GLY A 29 -42.43 -15.90 -6.86
N GLN A 30 -42.87 -15.12 -5.89
CA GLN A 30 -42.15 -13.93 -5.48
C GLN A 30 -40.86 -14.41 -4.82
N TYR A 31 -39.76 -14.29 -5.55
CA TYR A 31 -38.43 -14.43 -4.96
C TYR A 31 -38.29 -13.30 -3.94
N ALA A 32 -38.40 -13.63 -2.65
CA ALA A 32 -38.05 -12.71 -1.60
C ALA A 32 -36.56 -12.39 -1.76
N GLU A 33 -36.24 -11.16 -2.18
CA GLU A 33 -34.85 -10.74 -2.26
C GLU A 33 -34.19 -10.88 -0.87
N PRO A 34 -32.98 -11.44 -0.78
CA PRO A 34 -32.32 -11.64 0.51
C PRO A 34 -32.12 -10.28 1.19
N SER A 35 -32.39 -10.22 2.50
CA SER A 35 -32.09 -9.02 3.30
C SER A 35 -30.57 -8.88 3.44
N VAL A 36 -29.96 -8.04 2.60
CA VAL A 36 -28.52 -7.79 2.59
C VAL A 36 -28.24 -6.46 3.30
N ILE A 37 -27.38 -6.51 4.31
CA ILE A 37 -26.78 -5.31 4.90
C ILE A 37 -25.41 -5.16 4.26
N SER A 38 -25.24 -4.14 3.43
CA SER A 38 -23.95 -3.78 2.84
C SER A 38 -23.40 -2.58 3.57
N VAL A 39 -22.16 -2.70 4.06
CA VAL A 39 -21.44 -1.62 4.74
C VAL A 39 -20.09 -1.45 4.07
N SER A 40 -19.77 -0.20 3.74
CA SER A 40 -18.44 0.22 3.32
C SER A 40 -17.78 0.98 4.47
N GLY A 41 -16.56 0.56 4.83
CA GLY A 41 -15.75 1.20 5.85
C GLY A 41 -14.44 1.70 5.25
N TYR A 42 -14.04 2.91 5.61
CA TYR A 42 -12.72 3.44 5.29
C TYR A 42 -11.93 3.61 6.59
N GLY A 43 -10.74 3.00 6.65
CA GLY A 43 -9.82 3.11 7.78
C GLY A 43 -8.56 3.86 7.37
N LYS A 44 -8.26 4.95 8.08
CA LYS A 44 -7.00 5.69 7.94
C LYS A 44 -6.39 5.85 9.32
N VAL A 45 -5.15 5.41 9.47
CA VAL A 45 -4.35 5.62 10.67
C VAL A 45 -3.17 6.49 10.29
N VAL A 46 -2.99 7.59 11.01
CA VAL A 46 -1.82 8.47 10.88
C VAL A 46 -1.10 8.40 12.22
N THR A 47 0.18 8.06 12.19
CA THR A 47 1.04 7.99 13.38
C THR A 47 2.31 8.81 13.13
N SER A 48 2.92 9.28 14.22
CA SER A 48 4.24 9.89 14.17
C SER A 48 5.32 8.83 13.92
N PRO A 49 6.38 9.13 13.16
CA PRO A 49 7.58 8.31 13.09
C PRO A 49 8.25 8.17 14.47
N ASP A 50 8.81 7.00 14.77
CA ASP A 50 9.42 6.64 16.05
C ASP A 50 10.92 6.30 15.95
N VAL A 51 11.47 6.23 14.73
CA VAL A 51 12.89 5.93 14.46
C VAL A 51 13.50 7.01 13.57
N VAL A 52 14.76 7.34 13.83
CA VAL A 52 15.56 8.24 13.00
C VAL A 52 16.94 7.62 12.73
N ASP A 53 17.34 7.62 11.46
CA ASP A 53 18.67 7.22 11.04
C ASP A 53 19.51 8.46 10.72
N ILE A 54 20.66 8.60 11.39
CA ILE A 54 21.59 9.73 11.20
C ILE A 54 22.93 9.18 10.72
N ARG A 55 23.49 9.79 9.66
CA ARG A 55 24.82 9.48 9.15
C ARG A 55 25.77 10.64 9.43
N ILE A 56 26.88 10.34 10.08
CA ILE A 56 27.93 11.30 10.42
C ILE A 56 29.20 10.82 9.74
N GLY A 57 29.82 11.70 8.94
CA GLY A 57 31.09 11.46 8.27
C GLY A 57 32.19 12.32 8.86
N ILE A 58 33.41 11.78 8.90
CA ILE A 58 34.61 12.52 9.27
C ILE A 58 35.60 12.38 8.13
N GLU A 59 35.99 13.51 7.55
CA GLU A 59 37.02 13.59 6.54
C GLU A 59 38.28 14.19 7.15
N THR A 60 39.44 13.67 6.77
CA THR A 60 40.73 14.20 7.23
C THR A 60 41.75 14.02 6.13
N THR A 61 42.45 15.10 5.83
CA THR A 61 43.53 15.14 4.86
C THR A 61 44.85 15.29 5.59
N ALA A 62 45.83 14.45 5.26
CA ALA A 62 47.19 14.58 5.76
C ALA A 62 48.20 14.29 4.65
N LYS A 63 49.47 14.64 4.90
CA LYS A 63 50.58 14.43 3.95
C LYS A 63 50.90 12.96 3.71
N ASP A 64 50.59 12.11 4.67
CA ASP A 64 50.81 10.68 4.59
C ASP A 64 49.56 9.91 5.03
N ALA A 65 49.37 8.73 4.44
CA ALA A 65 48.20 7.88 4.68
C ALA A 65 48.06 7.48 6.16
N LYS A 66 49.19 7.25 6.85
CA LYS A 66 49.20 6.79 8.23
C LYS A 66 48.72 7.89 9.18
N ALA A 67 49.20 9.12 8.99
CA ALA A 67 48.80 10.30 9.71
C ALA A 67 47.32 10.60 9.47
N ALA A 68 46.86 10.51 8.21
CA ALA A 68 45.45 10.70 7.87
C ALA A 68 44.55 9.70 8.62
N GLN A 69 44.92 8.42 8.62
CA GLN A 69 44.16 7.38 9.32
C GLN A 69 44.18 7.56 10.84
N MET A 70 45.34 7.84 11.44
CA MET A 70 45.45 8.03 12.90
C MET A 70 44.66 9.26 13.36
N GLU A 71 44.79 10.38 12.64
CA GLU A 71 44.08 11.62 12.97
C GLU A 71 42.56 11.44 12.80
N ASN A 72 42.12 10.81 11.71
CA ASN A 72 40.71 10.51 11.50
C ASN A 72 40.17 9.59 12.61
N GLY A 73 40.91 8.53 12.96
CA GLY A 73 40.55 7.60 14.04
C GLY A 73 40.36 8.33 15.38
N ASN A 74 41.28 9.23 15.74
CA ASN A 74 41.18 10.02 16.97
C ASN A 74 39.96 10.95 16.98
N LYS A 75 39.68 11.62 15.86
CA LYS A 75 38.48 12.45 15.71
C LYS A 75 37.21 11.60 15.82
N MET A 76 37.19 10.43 15.20
CA MET A 76 36.07 9.49 15.26
C MET A 76 35.82 8.99 16.69
N SER A 77 36.87 8.63 17.43
CA SER A 77 36.74 8.27 18.85
C SER A 77 36.14 9.39 19.69
N SER A 78 36.51 10.64 19.41
CA SER A 78 35.98 11.82 20.11
C SER A 78 34.50 12.05 19.82
N VAL A 79 34.09 11.92 18.54
CA VAL A 79 32.69 12.01 18.12
C VAL A 79 31.86 10.89 18.74
N LEU A 80 32.36 9.65 18.73
CA LEU A 80 31.72 8.51 19.37
C LEU A 80 31.52 8.73 20.87
N ALA A 81 32.53 9.26 21.57
CA ALA A 81 32.42 9.59 22.99
C ALA A 81 31.34 10.65 23.24
N ALA A 82 31.28 11.71 22.42
CA ALA A 82 30.25 12.74 22.52
C ALA A 82 28.84 12.17 22.29
N ILE A 83 28.66 11.32 21.27
CA ILE A 83 27.37 10.68 20.97
C ILE A 83 26.93 9.76 22.11
N LYS A 84 27.85 8.97 22.67
CA LYS A 84 27.57 8.14 23.85
C LYS A 84 27.19 8.99 25.06
N ALA A 85 27.83 10.15 25.25
CA ALA A 85 27.49 11.09 26.32
C ALA A 85 26.09 11.71 26.17
N LEU A 86 25.55 11.78 24.96
CA LEU A 86 24.17 12.20 24.69
C LEU A 86 23.13 11.11 24.99
N GLY A 87 23.55 9.92 25.42
CA GLY A 87 22.66 8.82 25.82
C GLY A 87 22.32 7.83 24.70
N VAL A 88 22.98 7.92 23.55
CA VAL A 88 22.84 6.92 22.47
C VAL A 88 23.56 5.64 22.87
N LYS A 89 22.86 4.50 22.76
CA LYS A 89 23.44 3.20 23.11
C LYS A 89 24.44 2.77 22.05
N GLU A 90 25.49 2.08 22.49
CA GLU A 90 26.51 1.55 21.58
C GLU A 90 25.96 0.53 20.57
N SER A 91 24.87 -0.17 20.90
CA SER A 91 24.16 -1.07 19.97
C SER A 91 23.59 -0.37 18.74
N ASP A 92 23.30 0.93 18.88
CA ASP A 92 22.61 1.74 17.88
C ASP A 92 23.62 2.49 16.98
N ILE A 93 24.91 2.38 17.29
CA ILE A 93 26.00 3.00 16.55
C ILE A 93 26.65 1.94 15.66
N LYS A 94 26.75 2.22 14.35
CA LYS A 94 27.41 1.35 13.37
C LYS A 94 28.29 2.16 12.44
N THR A 95 29.49 1.65 12.18
CA THR A 95 30.36 2.18 11.12
C THR A 95 29.79 1.75 9.78
N ALA A 96 29.37 2.72 8.97
CA ALA A 96 28.74 2.45 7.68
C ALA A 96 29.75 2.36 6.52
N PHE A 97 30.81 3.15 6.55
CA PHE A 97 31.72 3.32 5.42
C PHE A 97 33.08 3.87 5.87
N PHE A 98 34.16 3.43 5.22
CA PHE A 98 35.51 3.95 5.39
C PHE A 98 36.20 3.95 4.02
N ASP A 99 36.79 5.08 3.65
CA ASP A 99 37.52 5.25 2.39
C ASP A 99 38.78 6.08 2.63
N LEU A 100 39.84 5.75 1.89
CA LEU A 100 41.11 6.44 1.94
C LEU A 100 41.65 6.56 0.51
N THR A 101 41.66 7.79 0.00
CA THR A 101 42.08 8.09 -1.37
C THR A 101 43.21 9.11 -1.38
N PRO A 102 44.22 8.95 -2.26
CA PRO A 102 45.24 9.97 -2.47
C PRO A 102 44.62 11.21 -3.14
N ILE A 103 45.11 12.38 -2.75
CA ILE A 103 44.67 13.68 -3.31
C ILE A 103 45.77 14.17 -4.24
N TYR A 104 45.47 14.21 -5.54
CA TYR A 104 46.38 14.71 -6.56
C TYR A 104 46.03 16.15 -6.94
N ASN A 105 47.04 16.99 -7.11
CA ASN A 105 46.84 18.31 -7.69
C ASN A 105 47.17 18.28 -9.19
N TYR A 106 46.24 18.76 -10.01
CA TYR A 106 46.38 18.84 -11.47
C TYR A 106 46.40 20.32 -11.89
N PRO A 107 47.55 21.01 -11.81
CA PRO A 107 47.67 22.33 -12.40
C PRO A 107 47.51 22.26 -13.93
N GLU A 108 46.76 23.21 -14.53
CA GLU A 108 46.46 23.24 -15.95
C GLU A 108 47.71 23.05 -16.83
N GLY A 109 47.67 22.06 -17.72
CA GLY A 109 48.73 21.77 -18.68
C GLY A 109 49.89 20.90 -18.18
N LYS A 110 49.81 20.31 -16.97
CA LYS A 110 50.84 19.39 -16.45
C LYS A 110 50.25 18.08 -15.92
N PRO A 111 51.01 16.96 -15.97
CA PRO A 111 50.61 15.71 -15.34
C PRO A 111 50.45 15.87 -13.82
N ALA A 112 49.66 15.00 -13.19
CA ALA A 112 49.44 14.99 -11.74
C ALA A 112 50.78 15.04 -10.97
N GLU A 113 50.90 15.98 -10.03
CA GLU A 113 51.98 15.97 -9.06
C GLU A 113 51.50 15.19 -7.82
N MET A 114 52.35 14.27 -7.34
CA MET A 114 52.09 13.39 -6.18
C MET A 114 52.40 14.08 -4.86
#